data_AF-A0AAV9DB08-F1
#
_entry.id   AF-A0AAV9DB08-F1
#
_cell.length_a   1.000
_cell.length_b   1.000
_cell.length_c   1.000
_cell.angle_alpha   90.00
_cell.angle_beta   90.00
_cell.angle_gamma   90.00
#
_symmetry.space_group_name_H-M   'P 1'
#
loop_
_entity.id
_entity.type
_entity.pdbx_description
1 polymer ?
#
loop_
_entity_poly.entity_id
_entity_poly.type
_entity_poly.pdbx_seq_one_letter_code
_entity_poly.pdbx_strand_id
1 'polypeptide(L)'
;MDRGIDLVAGGKSKKSKRAAPKSDNVYLKLFVKLYRFLVRRTGSKFNAVILKRLFMSKTNKPPLSLSRLIKFTKGKEDKIAVVIGCITDDTRVYEVPTLKVTALRFTKGARARITNAGGECLTFDQLAFRAPLGQNTVLLRGPKNMREAVKHFGKAPGVPHSHTKPYVRSKGRKFEKARGRRNRRGFKKARFAIDMWHGNDGIAKAESGANKIYFGFGIAPPASRI
;
A
#
# COMPACT_ATOMS: atom_id res chain seq x y z
N MET A 1 -18.65 42.27 -27.96
CA MET A 1 -17.67 41.29 -28.45
C MET A 1 -17.45 40.26 -27.36
N ASP A 2 -18.17 39.15 -27.41
CA ASP A 2 -17.99 38.03 -26.48
C ASP A 2 -16.67 37.32 -26.81
N ARG A 3 -15.76 37.27 -25.83
CA ARG A 3 -14.53 36.49 -25.97
C ARG A 3 -14.87 35.02 -25.74
N GLY A 4 -14.72 34.19 -26.78
CA GLY A 4 -14.83 32.73 -26.67
C GLY A 4 -13.79 32.17 -25.70
N ILE A 5 -14.20 31.28 -24.81
CA ILE A 5 -13.31 30.64 -23.83
C ILE A 5 -12.67 29.42 -24.48
N ASP A 6 -11.35 29.46 -24.69
CA ASP A 6 -10.58 28.30 -25.12
C ASP A 6 -10.31 27.35 -23.94
N LEU A 7 -10.87 26.14 -23.98
CA LEU A 7 -10.72 25.13 -22.92
C LEU A 7 -10.10 23.84 -23.47
N VAL A 8 -8.76 23.79 -23.53
CA VAL A 8 -8.01 22.56 -23.88
C VAL A 8 -8.22 21.42 -22.86
N ALA A 9 -8.44 21.77 -21.58
CA ALA A 9 -8.72 20.82 -20.48
C ALA A 9 -9.46 21.45 -19.26
N GLY A 10 -10.20 22.55 -19.42
CA GLY A 10 -10.52 23.46 -18.31
C GLY A 10 -11.99 23.66 -17.92
N GLY A 11 -12.92 22.83 -18.40
CA GLY A 11 -14.33 22.90 -18.01
C GLY A 11 -14.63 22.32 -16.60
N LYS A 12 -15.87 21.88 -16.36
CA LYS A 12 -16.28 21.24 -15.09
C LYS A 12 -15.46 19.98 -14.80
N SER A 13 -14.63 20.01 -13.76
CA SER A 13 -13.79 18.87 -13.36
C SER A 13 -14.57 17.81 -12.58
N LYS A 14 -14.56 16.56 -13.06
CA LYS A 14 -15.19 15.43 -12.37
C LYS A 14 -14.33 14.97 -11.19
N LYS A 15 -14.90 15.01 -9.98
CA LYS A 15 -14.25 14.48 -8.77
C LYS A 15 -14.52 12.98 -8.64
N SER A 16 -13.50 12.15 -8.86
CA SER A 16 -13.60 10.68 -8.72
C SER A 16 -13.54 10.15 -7.27
N LYS A 17 -13.34 11.05 -6.29
CA LYS A 17 -13.23 10.70 -4.87
C LYS A 17 -14.60 10.70 -4.19
N ARG A 18 -14.77 9.81 -3.20
CA ARG A 18 -15.97 9.77 -2.35
C ARG A 18 -16.06 11.02 -1.47
N ALA A 19 -17.20 11.70 -1.48
CA ALA A 19 -17.50 12.85 -0.63
C ALA A 19 -18.23 12.49 0.69
N ALA A 20 -18.85 11.30 0.73
CA ALA A 20 -19.62 10.81 1.87
C ALA A 20 -19.45 9.28 2.01
N PRO A 21 -19.69 8.70 3.19
CA PRO A 21 -19.73 7.25 3.35
C PRO A 21 -20.97 6.69 2.62
N LYS A 22 -20.80 5.59 1.88
CA LYS A 22 -21.92 4.84 1.28
C LYS A 22 -22.68 3.95 2.29
N SER A 23 -22.12 3.78 3.48
CA SER A 23 -22.65 2.85 4.50
C SER A 23 -23.78 3.46 5.31
N ASP A 24 -24.80 2.66 5.65
CA ASP A 24 -25.94 3.10 6.46
C ASP A 24 -25.75 3.01 7.98
N ASN A 25 -24.66 2.39 8.44
CA ASN A 25 -24.28 2.37 9.85
C ASN A 25 -24.28 3.78 10.48
N VAL A 26 -25.17 3.97 11.47
CA VAL A 26 -25.41 5.23 12.17
C VAL A 26 -24.16 5.74 12.89
N TYR A 27 -23.42 4.88 13.61
CA TYR A 27 -22.21 5.26 14.32
C TYR A 27 -21.11 5.76 13.38
N LEU A 28 -20.97 5.15 12.20
CA LEU A 28 -20.03 5.64 11.20
C LEU A 28 -20.45 7.02 10.66
N LYS A 29 -21.75 7.25 10.46
CA LYS A 29 -22.30 8.56 10.06
C LYS A 29 -22.03 9.61 11.15
N LEU A 30 -22.14 9.25 12.44
CA LEU A 30 -21.81 10.13 13.56
C LEU A 30 -20.32 10.48 13.61
N PHE A 31 -19.41 9.49 13.50
CA PHE A 31 -17.98 9.76 13.43
C PHE A 31 -17.62 10.68 12.25
N VAL A 32 -18.26 10.48 11.10
CA VAL A 32 -18.10 11.38 9.95
C VAL A 32 -18.54 12.80 10.27
N LYS A 33 -19.70 13.00 10.91
CA LYS A 33 -20.18 14.33 11.30
C LYS A 33 -19.18 15.02 12.25
N LEU A 34 -18.69 14.29 13.25
CA LEU A 34 -17.68 14.77 14.20
C LEU A 34 -16.39 15.21 13.49
N TYR A 35 -15.77 14.34 12.69
CA TYR A 35 -14.54 14.67 12.00
C TYR A 35 -14.73 15.74 10.90
N ARG A 36 -15.93 15.86 10.31
CA ARG A 36 -16.25 16.94 9.38
C ARG A 36 -16.33 18.29 10.09
N PHE A 37 -16.87 18.32 11.31
CA PHE A 37 -16.84 19.49 12.17
C PHE A 37 -15.40 19.87 12.55
N LEU A 38 -14.60 18.90 13.02
CA LEU A 38 -13.21 19.13 13.40
C LEU A 38 -12.37 19.67 12.24
N VAL A 39 -12.47 19.09 11.04
CA VAL A 39 -11.73 19.57 9.86
C VAL A 39 -12.06 21.02 9.54
N ARG A 40 -13.35 21.39 9.59
CA ARG A 40 -13.79 22.75 9.28
C ARG A 40 -13.32 23.78 10.32
N ARG A 41 -13.23 23.41 11.60
CA ARG A 41 -12.91 24.35 12.69
C ARG A 41 -11.42 24.41 13.02
N THR A 42 -10.69 23.31 12.88
CA THR A 42 -9.27 23.23 13.27
C THR A 42 -8.29 23.42 12.11
N GLY A 43 -8.70 23.13 10.87
CA GLY A 43 -7.79 23.14 9.72
C GLY A 43 -6.69 22.05 9.75
N SER A 44 -6.69 21.12 10.71
CA SER A 44 -5.64 20.10 10.81
C SER A 44 -5.66 19.11 9.63
N LYS A 45 -4.50 18.96 8.97
CA LYS A 45 -4.29 17.98 7.89
C LYS A 45 -4.54 16.55 8.35
N PHE A 46 -4.26 16.24 9.62
CA PHE A 46 -4.48 14.91 10.20
C PHE A 46 -5.96 14.52 10.16
N ASN A 47 -6.84 15.41 10.64
CA ASN A 47 -8.29 15.20 10.63
C ASN A 47 -8.84 15.06 9.22
N ALA A 48 -8.31 15.83 8.26
CA ALA A 48 -8.70 15.73 6.85
C ALA A 48 -8.37 14.33 6.27
N VAL A 49 -7.24 13.75 6.67
CA VAL A 49 -6.86 12.39 6.26
C VAL A 49 -7.76 11.35 6.92
N ILE A 50 -8.10 11.48 8.21
CA ILE A 50 -9.04 10.58 8.90
C ILE A 50 -10.40 10.60 8.21
N LEU A 51 -10.96 11.80 7.98
CA LEU A 51 -12.26 11.96 7.32
C LEU A 51 -12.28 11.30 5.94
N LYS A 52 -11.23 11.52 5.13
CA LYS A 52 -11.07 10.87 3.83
C LYS A 52 -11.04 9.33 3.95
N ARG A 53 -10.38 8.79 4.98
CA ARG A 53 -10.30 7.35 5.22
C ARG A 53 -11.61 6.76 5.75
N LEU A 54 -12.40 7.49 6.51
CA LEU A 54 -13.73 7.05 6.96
C LEU A 54 -14.68 6.79 5.77
N PHE A 55 -14.62 7.62 4.72
CA PHE A 55 -15.40 7.47 3.49
C PHE A 55 -15.01 6.26 2.62
N MET A 56 -13.81 5.71 2.85
CA MET A 56 -13.30 4.61 2.04
C MET A 56 -14.13 3.33 2.22
N SER A 57 -14.16 2.52 1.15
CA SER A 57 -14.76 1.18 1.17
C SER A 57 -14.01 0.24 2.13
N LYS A 58 -14.66 -0.87 2.52
CA LYS A 58 -14.05 -1.93 3.34
C LYS A 58 -12.73 -2.43 2.73
N THR A 59 -12.68 -2.60 1.42
CA THR A 59 -11.48 -3.02 0.67
C THR A 59 -10.28 -2.07 0.83
N ASN A 60 -10.54 -0.79 1.07
CA ASN A 60 -9.54 0.25 1.25
C ASN A 60 -9.23 0.54 2.73
N LYS A 61 -9.95 -0.11 3.66
CA LYS A 61 -9.71 -0.13 5.10
C LYS A 61 -9.20 -1.51 5.54
N PRO A 62 -8.02 -1.93 5.06
CA PRO A 62 -7.48 -3.26 5.37
C PRO A 62 -7.22 -3.41 6.88
N PRO A 63 -7.36 -4.62 7.43
CA PRO A 63 -7.01 -4.89 8.81
C PRO A 63 -5.50 -4.72 9.04
N LEU A 64 -5.13 -4.39 10.27
CA LEU A 64 -3.75 -4.35 10.74
C LEU A 64 -3.57 -5.39 11.86
N SER A 65 -2.56 -6.26 11.75
CA SER A 65 -2.24 -7.24 12.79
C SER A 65 -1.47 -6.59 13.94
N LEU A 66 -1.60 -7.15 15.15
CA LEU A 66 -0.81 -6.73 16.32
C LEU A 66 0.70 -6.76 16.05
N SER A 67 1.20 -7.82 15.40
CA SER A 67 2.62 -7.92 15.03
C SER A 67 3.14 -6.74 14.19
N ARG A 68 2.33 -6.24 13.25
CA ARG A 68 2.71 -5.09 12.42
C ARG A 68 2.55 -3.79 13.17
N LEU A 69 1.54 -3.69 14.03
CA LEU A 69 1.34 -2.54 14.90
C LEU A 69 2.58 -2.33 15.78
N ILE A 70 3.02 -3.36 16.50
CA ILE A 70 4.22 -3.34 17.36
C ILE A 70 5.45 -2.89 16.58
N LYS A 71 5.65 -3.43 15.37
CA LYS A 71 6.77 -3.03 14.50
C LYS A 71 6.73 -1.55 14.11
N PHE A 72 5.55 -0.97 13.93
CA PHE A 72 5.40 0.44 13.55
C PHE A 72 5.43 1.40 14.74
N THR A 73 5.12 0.90 15.94
CA THR A 73 5.16 1.67 17.20
C THR A 73 6.51 1.59 17.91
N LYS A 74 7.42 0.70 17.49
CA LYS A 74 8.79 0.65 18.01
C LYS A 74 9.47 2.02 17.89
N GLY A 75 9.96 2.56 19.01
CA GLY A 75 10.55 3.90 19.11
C GLY A 75 9.55 5.06 19.10
N LYS A 76 8.24 4.78 19.22
CA LYS A 76 7.13 5.76 19.27
C LYS A 76 6.08 5.33 20.30
N GLU A 77 6.54 4.83 21.43
CA GLU A 77 5.70 4.17 22.44
C GLU A 77 4.79 5.16 23.17
N ASP A 78 5.22 6.42 23.30
CA ASP A 78 4.44 7.49 23.92
C ASP A 78 3.26 7.97 23.05
N LYS A 79 3.26 7.62 21.76
CA LYS A 79 2.29 8.15 20.78
C LYS A 79 1.10 7.21 20.62
N ILE A 80 -0.07 7.81 20.37
CA ILE A 80 -1.28 7.05 20.11
C ILE A 80 -1.26 6.54 18.67
N ALA A 81 -1.31 5.22 18.48
CA ALA A 81 -1.37 4.60 17.17
C ALA A 81 -2.82 4.60 16.64
N VAL A 82 -3.06 5.27 15.51
CA VAL A 82 -4.40 5.47 14.95
C VAL A 82 -4.58 4.67 13.67
N VAL A 83 -5.57 3.78 13.64
CA VAL A 83 -5.86 2.89 12.51
C VAL A 83 -7.32 3.05 12.08
N ILE A 84 -7.57 3.61 10.89
CA ILE A 84 -8.91 3.59 10.28
C ILE A 84 -9.17 2.22 9.64
N GLY A 85 -9.43 1.22 10.47
CA GLY A 85 -9.60 -0.17 10.07
C GLY A 85 -9.87 -1.08 11.27
N CYS A 86 -9.77 -2.38 11.04
CA CYS A 86 -9.86 -3.38 12.10
C CYS A 86 -8.46 -3.75 12.58
N ILE A 87 -8.28 -3.91 13.89
CA ILE A 87 -7.07 -4.51 14.46
C ILE A 87 -7.37 -5.97 14.79
N THR A 88 -6.51 -6.85 14.28
CA THR A 88 -6.64 -8.30 14.42
C THR A 88 -5.52 -8.85 15.29
N ASP A 89 -5.86 -9.88 16.07
CA ASP A 89 -4.88 -10.63 16.85
C ASP A 89 -3.86 -11.34 15.94
N ASP A 90 -2.70 -11.65 16.51
CA ASP A 90 -1.65 -12.43 15.88
C ASP A 90 -1.02 -13.37 16.92
N THR A 91 -1.37 -14.65 16.84
CA THR A 91 -0.92 -15.69 17.80
C THR A 91 0.59 -15.94 17.74
N ARG A 92 1.27 -15.49 16.68
CA ARG A 92 2.72 -15.63 16.52
C ARG A 92 3.52 -14.64 17.38
N VAL A 93 2.86 -13.60 17.89
CA VAL A 93 3.44 -12.69 18.86
C VAL A 93 3.15 -13.29 20.22
N TYR A 94 4.17 -13.50 21.05
CA TYR A 94 3.99 -14.01 22.41
C TYR A 94 3.61 -12.86 23.35
N GLU A 95 4.46 -11.85 23.43
CA GLU A 95 4.27 -10.70 24.31
C GLU A 95 3.84 -9.45 23.53
N VAL A 96 2.82 -8.78 24.05
CA VAL A 96 2.33 -7.52 23.50
C VAL A 96 2.82 -6.40 24.43
N PRO A 97 3.55 -5.39 23.93
CA PRO A 97 3.95 -4.25 24.75
C PRO A 97 2.73 -3.40 25.14
N THR A 98 2.93 -2.48 26.07
CA THR A 98 1.93 -1.46 26.41
C THR A 98 1.69 -0.57 25.18
N LEU A 99 0.46 -0.55 24.67
CA LEU A 99 0.11 0.19 23.46
C LEU A 99 -1.13 1.05 23.68
N LYS A 100 -1.07 2.32 23.27
CA LYS A 100 -2.24 3.21 23.16
C LYS A 100 -2.73 3.21 21.72
N VAL A 101 -3.88 2.60 21.46
CA VAL A 101 -4.32 2.29 20.10
C VAL A 101 -5.74 2.76 19.86
N THR A 102 -5.97 3.53 18.81
CA THR A 102 -7.32 3.88 18.32
C THR A 102 -7.64 3.12 17.04
N ALA A 103 -8.80 2.46 17.00
CA ALA A 103 -9.28 1.82 15.77
C ALA A 103 -10.80 1.83 15.62
N LEU A 104 -11.29 1.54 14.41
CA LEU A 104 -12.74 1.43 14.17
C LEU A 104 -13.31 0.15 14.79
N ARG A 105 -12.50 -0.91 14.82
CA ARG A 105 -12.89 -2.20 15.36
C ARG A 105 -11.66 -2.92 15.90
N PHE A 106 -11.85 -3.61 17.02
CA PHE A 106 -10.90 -4.58 17.56
C PHE A 106 -11.52 -5.97 17.50
N THR A 107 -10.74 -6.98 17.15
CA THR A 107 -11.13 -8.37 17.43
C THR A 107 -11.10 -8.62 18.94
N LYS A 108 -11.94 -9.53 19.45
CA LYS A 108 -12.01 -9.85 20.88
C LYS A 108 -10.63 -10.22 21.46
N GLY A 109 -9.90 -11.12 20.78
CA GLY A 109 -8.54 -11.53 21.16
C GLY A 109 -7.57 -10.35 21.23
N ALA A 110 -7.51 -9.51 20.17
CA ALA A 110 -6.63 -8.34 20.18
C ALA A 110 -6.94 -7.35 21.31
N ARG A 111 -8.24 -7.11 21.61
CA ARG A 111 -8.64 -6.21 22.70
C ARG A 111 -8.20 -6.76 24.05
N ALA A 112 -8.45 -8.04 24.31
CA ALA A 112 -8.06 -8.70 25.56
C ALA A 112 -6.55 -8.64 25.76
N ARG A 113 -5.77 -8.98 24.73
CA ARG A 113 -4.30 -8.96 24.81
C ARG A 113 -3.71 -7.57 25.03
N ILE A 114 -4.23 -6.54 24.37
CA ILE A 114 -3.79 -5.15 24.62
C ILE A 114 -4.12 -4.72 26.04
N THR A 115 -5.33 -5.03 26.52
CA THR A 115 -5.79 -4.59 27.86
C THR A 115 -5.01 -5.33 28.95
N ASN A 116 -4.78 -6.65 28.78
CA ASN A 116 -3.99 -7.45 29.70
C ASN A 116 -2.52 -7.02 29.76
N ALA A 117 -1.99 -6.50 28.65
CA ALA A 117 -0.66 -5.90 28.60
C ALA A 117 -0.60 -4.49 29.23
N GLY A 118 -1.68 -4.00 29.84
CA GLY A 118 -1.76 -2.64 30.40
C GLY A 118 -1.88 -1.53 29.34
N GLY A 119 -2.22 -1.88 28.10
CA GLY A 119 -2.47 -0.94 27.01
C GLY A 119 -3.92 -0.44 26.96
N GLU A 120 -4.14 0.60 26.16
CA GLU A 120 -5.45 1.24 26.01
C GLU A 120 -6.03 1.03 24.60
N CYS A 121 -7.25 0.49 24.54
CA CYS A 121 -8.04 0.39 23.30
C CYS A 121 -9.04 1.55 23.21
N LEU A 122 -8.77 2.53 22.36
CA LEU A 122 -9.56 3.74 22.20
C LEU A 122 -10.49 3.70 20.99
N THR A 123 -11.60 4.42 21.11
CA THR A 123 -12.52 4.75 20.02
C THR A 123 -12.18 6.10 19.39
N PHE A 124 -12.77 6.39 18.23
CA PHE A 124 -12.48 7.62 17.48
C PHE A 124 -13.06 8.88 18.11
N ASP A 125 -14.16 8.76 18.85
CA ASP A 125 -14.73 9.81 19.70
C ASP A 125 -13.80 10.14 20.89
N GLN A 126 -13.27 9.12 21.58
CA GLN A 126 -12.28 9.31 22.64
C GLN A 126 -11.00 9.97 22.12
N LEU A 127 -10.52 9.57 20.93
CA LEU A 127 -9.37 10.20 20.28
C LEU A 127 -9.63 11.68 19.96
N ALA A 128 -10.82 12.01 19.46
CA ALA A 128 -11.19 13.38 19.15
C ALA A 128 -11.20 14.28 20.40
N PHE A 129 -11.59 13.74 21.56
CA PHE A 129 -11.53 14.47 22.83
C PHE A 129 -10.09 14.66 23.32
N ARG A 130 -9.27 13.60 23.29
CA ARG A 130 -7.87 13.66 23.77
C ARG A 130 -6.94 14.47 22.88
N ALA A 131 -7.08 14.34 21.56
CA ALA A 131 -6.16 14.95 20.59
C ALA A 131 -6.94 15.54 19.40
N PRO A 132 -7.70 16.63 19.59
CA PRO A 132 -8.53 17.24 18.55
C PRO A 132 -7.72 17.74 17.35
N LEU A 133 -6.44 18.09 17.54
CA LEU A 133 -5.53 18.50 16.46
C LEU A 133 -4.75 17.31 15.85
N GLY A 134 -4.72 16.15 16.52
CA GLY A 134 -3.91 14.99 16.13
C GLY A 134 -2.46 15.00 16.63
N GLN A 135 -2.13 15.84 17.61
CA GLN A 135 -0.79 15.88 18.23
C GLN A 135 -0.45 14.55 18.92
N ASN A 136 0.83 14.17 18.92
CA ASN A 136 1.32 12.92 19.53
C ASN A 136 0.60 11.64 19.03
N THR A 137 0.13 11.65 17.78
CA THR A 137 -0.48 10.48 17.14
C THR A 137 0.36 9.97 15.96
N VAL A 138 0.23 8.68 15.67
CA VAL A 138 0.82 8.04 14.49
C VAL A 138 -0.27 7.40 13.67
N LEU A 139 -0.50 7.94 12.46
CA LEU A 139 -1.53 7.45 11.56
C LEU A 139 -1.06 6.25 10.73
N LEU A 140 -1.53 5.07 11.07
CA LEU A 140 -1.14 3.81 10.43
C LEU A 140 -2.20 3.31 9.43
N ARG A 141 -1.79 2.41 8.54
CA ARG A 141 -2.69 1.73 7.59
C ARG A 141 -2.22 0.29 7.40
N GLY A 142 -3.19 -0.63 7.35
CA GLY A 142 -2.92 -2.01 6.96
C GLY A 142 -2.46 -2.16 5.50
N PRO A 143 -1.91 -3.33 5.14
CA PRO A 143 -1.48 -3.64 3.79
C PRO A 143 -2.66 -3.74 2.81
N LYS A 144 -2.81 -2.77 1.90
CA LYS A 144 -3.91 -2.78 0.92
C LYS A 144 -3.71 -3.82 -0.19
N ASN A 145 -2.48 -3.99 -0.67
CA ASN A 145 -2.17 -4.74 -1.89
C ASN A 145 -1.86 -6.23 -1.66
N MET A 146 -1.87 -6.71 -0.42
CA MET A 146 -1.58 -8.12 -0.08
C MET A 146 -2.79 -9.05 -0.23
N ARG A 147 -3.94 -8.53 -0.68
CA ARG A 147 -5.18 -9.30 -0.86
C ARG A 147 -5.08 -10.21 -2.08
N GLU A 148 -5.78 -11.34 -2.03
CA GLU A 148 -5.75 -12.34 -3.10
C GLU A 148 -6.16 -11.79 -4.46
N ALA A 149 -7.24 -11.00 -4.52
CA ALA A 149 -7.68 -10.37 -5.76
C ALA A 149 -6.59 -9.50 -6.42
N VAL A 150 -5.76 -8.83 -5.64
CA VAL A 150 -4.71 -7.94 -6.17
C VAL A 150 -3.58 -8.74 -6.83
N LYS A 151 -3.36 -10.00 -6.43
CA LYS A 151 -2.37 -10.87 -7.07
C LYS A 151 -2.72 -11.20 -8.52
N HIS A 152 -3.99 -11.07 -8.91
CA HIS A 152 -4.48 -11.29 -10.26
C HIS A 152 -4.46 -10.02 -11.13
N PHE A 153 -4.07 -8.88 -10.57
CA PHE A 153 -3.99 -7.61 -11.30
C PHE A 153 -2.57 -7.34 -11.83
N GLY A 154 -2.48 -6.44 -12.80
CA GLY A 154 -1.22 -6.06 -13.45
C GLY A 154 -1.07 -6.69 -14.83
N LYS A 155 0.17 -6.87 -15.30
CA LYS A 155 0.47 -7.46 -16.61
C LYS A 155 -0.20 -8.83 -16.75
N ALA A 156 -0.77 -9.13 -17.91
CA ALA A 156 -1.48 -10.38 -18.13
C ALA A 156 -0.58 -11.60 -17.84
N PRO A 157 -1.12 -12.68 -17.24
CA PRO A 157 -0.34 -13.86 -16.92
C PRO A 157 0.16 -14.53 -18.21
N GLY A 158 1.49 -14.58 -18.40
CA GLY A 158 2.11 -15.14 -19.61
C GLY A 158 2.98 -14.14 -20.35
N VAL A 159 2.77 -12.84 -20.13
CA VAL A 159 3.68 -11.78 -20.62
C VAL A 159 5.03 -11.89 -19.91
N PRO A 160 6.17 -11.65 -20.60
CA PRO A 160 7.49 -11.55 -19.96
C PRO A 160 7.47 -10.60 -18.74
N HIS A 161 8.16 -10.98 -17.67
CA HIS A 161 8.20 -10.21 -16.39
C HIS A 161 6.84 -10.06 -15.68
N SER A 162 5.81 -10.83 -16.05
CA SER A 162 4.56 -10.90 -15.28
C SER A 162 4.71 -11.78 -14.03
N HIS A 163 4.38 -11.22 -12.87
CA HIS A 163 4.24 -11.94 -11.60
C HIS A 163 2.77 -12.20 -11.22
N THR A 164 1.84 -11.83 -12.11
CA THR A 164 0.40 -11.95 -11.92
C THR A 164 -0.02 -13.41 -11.82
N LYS A 165 -0.81 -13.70 -10.80
CA LYS A 165 -1.40 -15.02 -10.57
C LYS A 165 -2.48 -15.28 -11.62
N PRO A 166 -2.45 -16.40 -12.37
CA PRO A 166 -3.53 -16.75 -13.28
C PRO A 166 -4.80 -17.17 -12.52
N TYR A 167 -5.97 -16.94 -13.12
CA TYR A 167 -7.23 -17.52 -12.65
C TYR A 167 -7.32 -18.96 -13.14
N VAL A 168 -7.06 -19.92 -12.26
CA VAL A 168 -7.04 -21.35 -12.57
C VAL A 168 -8.15 -22.05 -11.81
N ARG A 169 -8.82 -23.03 -12.44
CA ARG A 169 -9.90 -23.82 -11.81
C ARG A 169 -9.45 -24.51 -10.52
N SER A 170 -8.26 -25.12 -10.53
CA SER A 170 -7.69 -25.80 -9.37
C SER A 170 -6.16 -25.79 -9.40
N LYS A 171 -5.54 -26.12 -8.26
CA LYS A 171 -4.10 -26.30 -8.18
C LYS A 171 -3.76 -27.73 -8.60
N GLY A 172 -2.78 -27.90 -9.48
CA GLY A 172 -2.27 -29.24 -9.82
C GLY A 172 -1.30 -29.23 -11.00
N ARG A 173 -0.72 -30.40 -11.31
CA ARG A 173 0.15 -30.58 -12.50
C ARG A 173 -0.62 -30.39 -13.81
N LYS A 174 -1.89 -30.82 -13.83
CA LYS A 174 -2.77 -30.83 -15.00
C LYS A 174 -3.34 -29.45 -15.38
N PHE A 175 -3.25 -28.45 -14.50
CA PHE A 175 -3.91 -27.15 -14.69
C PHE A 175 -2.88 -26.04 -14.95
N GLU A 176 -2.88 -25.48 -16.17
CA GLU A 176 -2.12 -24.27 -16.58
C GLU A 176 -0.62 -24.26 -16.22
N LYS A 177 0.03 -25.43 -16.21
CA LYS A 177 1.47 -25.59 -15.91
C LYS A 177 2.29 -26.09 -17.10
N ALA A 178 1.72 -26.30 -18.28
CA ALA A 178 2.41 -26.88 -19.44
C ALA A 178 3.05 -25.80 -20.33
N ARG A 179 2.42 -25.45 -21.46
CA ARG A 179 2.90 -24.44 -22.41
C ARG A 179 2.99 -23.06 -21.76
N GLY A 180 4.04 -22.29 -22.07
CA GLY A 180 4.25 -20.93 -21.54
C GLY A 180 4.81 -20.87 -20.11
N ARG A 181 4.89 -22.00 -19.39
CA ARG A 181 5.41 -22.08 -18.01
C ARG A 181 6.73 -22.85 -17.88
N ARG A 182 7.08 -23.68 -18.86
CA ARG A 182 8.28 -24.54 -18.86
C ARG A 182 8.95 -24.54 -20.23
N ASN A 183 10.28 -24.55 -20.28
CA ASN A 183 11.04 -24.51 -21.53
C ASN A 183 10.71 -25.70 -22.45
N ARG A 184 10.53 -26.91 -21.88
CA ARG A 184 10.28 -28.15 -22.63
C ARG A 184 8.93 -28.24 -23.35
N ARG A 185 8.03 -27.26 -23.21
CA ARG A 185 6.67 -27.30 -23.80
C ARG A 185 6.42 -26.04 -24.61
N GLY A 186 7.17 -25.87 -25.71
CA GLY A 186 7.07 -24.75 -26.65
C GLY A 186 7.90 -23.54 -26.23
N PHE A 187 7.47 -22.82 -25.20
CA PHE A 187 8.21 -21.68 -24.66
C PHE A 187 7.94 -21.51 -23.16
N LYS A 188 8.82 -20.78 -22.47
CA LYS A 188 8.60 -20.29 -21.12
C LYS A 188 8.50 -18.77 -21.18
N LYS A 189 7.63 -18.18 -20.36
CA LYS A 189 7.67 -16.72 -20.15
C LYS A 189 9.11 -16.32 -19.78
N ALA A 190 9.80 -15.64 -20.67
CA ALA A 190 11.18 -15.25 -20.45
C ALA A 190 11.24 -14.19 -19.34
N ARG A 191 12.14 -14.37 -18.37
CA ARG A 191 12.90 -13.24 -17.82
C ARG A 191 13.87 -12.89 -18.95
N PHE A 192 14.02 -11.62 -19.31
CA PHE A 192 14.86 -11.16 -20.44
C PHE A 192 16.14 -12.03 -20.53
N ALA A 193 16.32 -12.73 -21.65
CA ALA A 193 17.56 -13.42 -21.93
C ALA A 193 18.58 -12.34 -22.30
N ILE A 194 19.45 -12.00 -21.36
CA ILE A 194 20.77 -11.45 -21.69
C ILE A 194 21.78 -12.60 -21.88
N ASP A 195 21.50 -13.81 -21.37
CA ASP A 195 22.43 -14.94 -21.45
C ASP A 195 22.22 -15.82 -22.69
N MET A 196 22.08 -15.21 -23.87
CA MET A 196 22.02 -15.94 -25.14
C MET A 196 22.87 -15.29 -26.22
N TRP A 197 24.02 -14.75 -25.80
CA TRP A 197 25.13 -14.30 -26.65
C TRP A 197 26.49 -14.72 -26.05
N HIS A 198 26.57 -15.96 -25.58
CA HIS A 198 27.84 -16.69 -25.49
C HIS A 198 27.66 -18.00 -26.25
N GLY A 199 27.42 -17.85 -27.56
CA GLY A 199 27.74 -18.90 -28.51
C GLY A 199 29.26 -18.96 -28.62
N ASN A 200 29.80 -20.17 -28.46
CA ASN A 200 31.14 -20.56 -28.87
C ASN A 200 31.40 -20.02 -30.28
N ASP A 201 32.30 -19.05 -30.40
CA ASP A 201 33.16 -18.86 -31.58
C ASP A 201 34.46 -18.25 -31.05
N GLY A 202 35.56 -18.94 -31.33
CA GLY A 202 36.86 -18.71 -30.70
C GLY A 202 37.43 -17.32 -31.00
N ILE A 203 38.12 -16.75 -30.02
CA ILE A 203 39.27 -15.85 -30.17
C ILE A 203 40.09 -15.94 -28.86
N ALA A 204 41.41 -15.87 -29.03
CA ALA A 204 42.49 -16.16 -28.10
C ALA A 204 42.31 -15.71 -26.63
N LYS A 205 42.84 -16.55 -25.73
CA LYS A 205 43.26 -16.15 -24.39
C LYS A 205 44.25 -14.98 -24.50
N ALA A 206 43.88 -13.83 -23.97
CA ALA A 206 44.82 -12.79 -23.58
C ALA A 206 44.63 -12.55 -22.08
N GLU A 207 45.67 -12.90 -21.32
CA GLU A 207 45.82 -12.57 -19.92
C GLU A 207 45.85 -11.05 -19.74
N SER A 208 45.11 -10.51 -18.78
CA SER A 208 45.49 -9.26 -18.10
C SER A 208 44.63 -9.06 -16.85
N GLY A 209 45.32 -8.83 -15.73
CA GLY A 209 44.72 -8.38 -14.49
C GLY A 209 44.32 -6.90 -14.53
N ALA A 210 43.93 -6.42 -13.34
CA ALA A 210 43.63 -5.04 -12.96
C ALA A 210 42.17 -4.55 -13.09
N ASN A 211 41.44 -4.71 -11.99
CA ASN A 211 40.84 -3.63 -11.18
C ASN A 211 40.38 -2.31 -11.86
N LYS A 212 39.07 -2.04 -11.64
CA LYS A 212 38.42 -0.79 -11.15
C LYS A 212 37.83 0.26 -12.13
N ILE A 213 36.49 0.44 -11.98
CA ILE A 213 35.67 1.68 -11.76
C ILE A 213 35.88 2.85 -12.77
N TYR A 214 34.88 3.44 -13.47
CA TYR A 214 33.84 4.37 -13.00
C TYR A 214 32.77 4.68 -14.07
N PHE A 215 31.55 4.91 -13.59
CA PHE A 215 30.40 5.49 -14.30
C PHE A 215 30.64 6.96 -14.69
N GLY A 216 30.16 7.37 -15.88
CA GLY A 216 30.06 8.78 -16.26
C GLY A 216 29.10 9.00 -17.44
N PHE A 217 27.88 9.47 -17.14
CA PHE A 217 26.95 10.05 -18.10
C PHE A 217 27.55 11.34 -18.70
N GLY A 218 27.51 11.51 -20.02
CA GLY A 218 27.96 12.74 -20.69
C GLY A 218 27.29 12.94 -22.04
N ILE A 219 26.49 13.99 -22.10
CA ILE A 219 25.63 14.45 -23.20
C ILE A 219 26.46 14.91 -24.41
N ALA A 220 26.07 14.53 -25.63
CA ALA A 220 26.67 15.03 -26.86
C ALA A 220 26.30 16.51 -27.11
N PRO A 221 27.26 17.41 -27.37
CA PRO A 221 26.96 18.76 -27.85
C PRO A 221 26.82 18.82 -29.39
N PRO A 222 26.05 19.79 -29.92
CA PRO A 222 25.65 19.86 -31.32
C PRO A 222 26.73 20.46 -32.24
N ALA A 223 26.66 20.07 -33.51
CA ALA A 223 27.53 20.54 -34.58
C ALA A 223 27.35 22.03 -34.89
N SER A 224 28.47 22.75 -35.02
CA SER A 224 28.54 24.07 -35.65
C SER A 224 29.71 24.14 -36.64
N ARG A 225 29.36 23.98 -37.92
CA ARG A 225 29.71 24.80 -39.09
C ARG A 225 31.16 25.33 -39.21
N ILE A 226 31.87 24.82 -40.21
CA ILE A 226 32.68 25.62 -41.15
C ILE A 226 31.91 25.65 -42.46
#